data_AF-A0A0D8HMZ7-F1
#
_entry.id   AF-A0A0D8HMZ7-F1
#
_cell.length_a   1.000
_cell.length_b   1.000
_cell.length_c   1.000
_cell.angle_alpha   90.00
_cell.angle_beta   90.00
_cell.angle_gamma   90.00
#
_symmetry.space_group_name_H-M   'P 1'
#
loop_
_entity.id
_entity.type
_entity.pdbx_description
1 polymer ?
#
loop_
_entity_poly.entity_id
_entity_poly.type
_entity_poly.pdbx_seq_one_letter_code
_entity_poly.pdbx_strand_id
1 'polypeptide(L)'
;MSDYLSITAQLNWVCDAVIPADASLGMPSASEAGVITDLLPRALEVRDDQKDRFIEIIGALPSSTPADALGSLESGLPAEDFDLVAHLIAGAYYLNPDVNAKLGYQGQEAMSYDPDYDEINEVAERIIARGPVYIDPLTGQRALAQQT
;
A
#
# COMPACT_ATOMS: atom_id res chain seq x y z
N MET A 1 2.53 27.35 1.64
CA MET A 1 1.74 26.13 1.87
C MET A 1 0.58 26.17 0.91
N SER A 2 0.61 25.32 -0.12
CA SER A 2 -0.53 25.12 -0.99
C SER A 2 -1.62 24.38 -0.22
N ASP A 3 -2.87 24.75 -0.44
CA ASP A 3 -4.03 24.12 0.22
C ASP A 3 -4.51 22.93 -0.62
N TYR A 4 -5.04 21.88 0.00
CA TYR A 4 -5.50 20.68 -0.69
C TYR A 4 -6.56 20.99 -1.76
N LEU A 5 -7.46 21.94 -1.46
CA LEU A 5 -8.48 22.37 -2.42
C LEU A 5 -7.88 23.05 -3.66
N SER A 6 -6.73 23.69 -3.53
CA SER A 6 -6.06 24.38 -4.64
C SER A 6 -5.51 23.44 -5.71
N ILE A 7 -5.35 22.16 -5.40
CA ILE A 7 -4.79 21.14 -6.29
C ILE A 7 -5.84 20.17 -6.86
N THR A 8 -7.14 20.46 -6.64
CA THR A 8 -8.25 19.57 -7.04
C THR A 8 -8.27 19.29 -8.55
N ALA A 9 -7.93 20.29 -9.37
CA ALA A 9 -7.92 20.12 -10.83
C ALA A 9 -6.88 19.08 -11.28
N GLN A 10 -5.69 19.11 -10.68
CA GLN A 10 -4.64 18.13 -10.90
C GLN A 10 -5.06 16.75 -10.37
N LEU A 11 -5.60 16.69 -9.15
CA LEU A 11 -6.02 15.44 -8.51
C LEU A 11 -7.01 14.65 -9.37
N ASN A 12 -7.95 15.30 -10.06
CA ASN A 12 -8.93 14.65 -10.92
C ASN A 12 -8.29 13.69 -11.94
N TRP A 13 -7.20 14.13 -12.58
CA TRP A 13 -6.58 13.28 -13.59
C TRP A 13 -5.48 12.41 -13.01
N VAL A 14 -4.74 12.88 -12.00
CA VAL A 14 -3.65 12.10 -11.40
C VAL A 14 -4.21 10.85 -10.72
N CYS A 15 -5.28 10.98 -9.95
CA CYS A 15 -5.88 9.86 -9.25
C CYS A 15 -6.37 8.78 -10.22
N ASP A 16 -7.06 9.17 -11.29
CA ASP A 16 -7.58 8.22 -12.30
C ASP A 16 -6.49 7.67 -13.23
N ALA A 17 -5.38 8.37 -13.41
CA ALA A 17 -4.22 7.84 -14.13
C ALA A 17 -3.50 6.76 -13.32
N VAL A 18 -3.39 6.93 -12.00
CA VAL A 18 -2.77 5.95 -11.10
C VAL A 18 -3.69 4.74 -10.89
N ILE A 19 -5.00 4.96 -10.74
CA ILE A 19 -6.00 3.89 -10.57
C ILE A 19 -7.18 4.14 -11.51
N PRO A 20 -7.11 3.63 -12.75
CA PRO A 20 -8.21 3.73 -13.70
C PRO A 20 -9.35 2.77 -13.34
N ALA A 21 -10.54 3.05 -13.87
CA ALA A 21 -11.65 2.10 -13.80
C ALA A 21 -11.36 0.86 -14.67
N ASP A 22 -11.80 -0.30 -14.20
CA ASP A 22 -11.78 -1.54 -14.97
C ASP A 22 -13.19 -2.14 -15.01
N ALA A 23 -13.88 -1.94 -16.13
CA ALA A 23 -15.24 -2.45 -16.33
C ALA A 23 -15.32 -3.98 -16.37
N SER A 24 -14.24 -4.67 -16.75
CA SER A 24 -14.21 -6.14 -16.83
C SER A 24 -14.15 -6.78 -15.44
N LEU A 25 -13.44 -6.13 -14.52
CA LEU A 25 -13.36 -6.51 -13.11
C LEU A 25 -14.44 -5.84 -12.25
N GLY A 26 -15.20 -4.90 -12.85
CA GLY A 26 -16.18 -4.09 -12.14
C GLY A 26 -15.54 -3.17 -11.10
N MET A 27 -14.28 -2.77 -11.27
CA MET A 27 -13.54 -1.93 -10.33
C MET A 27 -13.71 -0.45 -10.69
N PRO A 28 -14.06 0.43 -9.73
CA PRO A 28 -14.18 1.87 -9.98
C PRO A 28 -12.80 2.52 -10.14
N SER A 29 -12.73 3.66 -10.82
CA SER A 29 -11.54 4.53 -10.77
C SER A 29 -11.33 5.12 -9.37
N ALA A 30 -10.18 5.76 -9.14
CA ALA A 30 -9.94 6.48 -7.90
C ALA A 30 -10.98 7.58 -7.63
N SER A 31 -11.33 8.38 -8.63
CA SER A 31 -12.34 9.43 -8.48
C SER A 31 -13.73 8.85 -8.18
N GLU A 32 -14.13 7.78 -8.85
CA GLU A 32 -15.39 7.05 -8.61
C GLU A 32 -15.45 6.42 -7.22
N ALA A 33 -14.31 6.00 -6.66
CA ALA A 33 -14.19 5.47 -5.32
C ALA A 33 -14.14 6.55 -4.21
N GLY A 34 -14.25 7.84 -4.56
CA GLY A 34 -14.23 8.94 -3.59
C GLY A 34 -12.84 9.25 -3.03
N VAL A 35 -11.77 8.87 -3.74
CA VAL A 35 -10.40 9.12 -3.28
C VAL A 35 -10.14 10.60 -3.10
N ILE A 36 -10.55 11.44 -4.06
CA ILE A 36 -10.25 12.88 -4.07
C ILE A 36 -11.02 13.62 -2.97
N THR A 37 -12.28 13.23 -2.74
CA THR A 37 -13.19 13.98 -1.85
C THR A 37 -13.06 13.56 -0.39
N ASP A 38 -12.89 12.26 -0.12
CA ASP A 38 -13.10 11.71 1.21
C ASP A 38 -11.89 10.90 1.71
N LEU A 39 -11.31 10.03 0.89
CA LEU A 39 -10.35 9.03 1.38
C LEU A 39 -8.92 9.57 1.45
N LEU A 40 -8.46 10.27 0.42
CA LEU A 40 -7.12 10.85 0.37
C LEU A 40 -6.93 11.99 1.40
N PRO A 41 -7.90 12.91 1.62
CA PRO A 41 -7.81 13.87 2.72
C PRO A 41 -7.59 13.19 4.07
N ARG A 42 -8.34 12.13 4.37
CA ARG A 42 -8.19 11.35 5.61
C ARG A 42 -6.84 10.64 5.69
N ALA A 43 -6.35 10.08 4.58
CA ALA A 43 -5.02 9.46 4.55
C ALA A 43 -3.91 10.49 4.83
N LEU A 44 -4.02 11.70 4.27
CA LEU A 44 -3.07 12.80 4.49
C LEU A 44 -3.15 13.41 5.90
N GLU A 45 -4.27 13.27 6.60
CA GLU A 45 -4.37 13.61 8.03
C GLU A 45 -3.63 12.61 8.91
N VAL A 46 -3.63 11.33 8.55
CA VAL A 46 -2.89 10.27 9.27
C VAL A 46 -1.40 10.31 8.94
N ARG A 47 -1.05 10.63 7.69
CA ARG A 47 0.32 10.80 7.18
C ARG A 47 0.65 12.28 7.00
N ASP A 48 0.49 13.05 8.06
CA ASP A 48 0.81 14.48 8.08
C ASP A 48 2.28 14.76 7.67
N ASP A 49 3.18 13.81 7.99
CA ASP A 49 4.58 13.78 7.57
C ASP A 49 4.80 13.82 6.06
N GLN A 50 3.84 13.32 5.27
CA GLN A 50 3.90 13.29 3.81
C GLN A 50 3.00 14.35 3.14
N LYS A 51 2.14 15.00 3.91
CA LYS A 51 1.07 15.86 3.38
C LYS A 51 1.58 17.04 2.57
N ASP A 52 2.49 17.81 3.14
CA ASP A 52 3.01 19.01 2.48
C ASP A 52 3.75 18.64 1.19
N ARG A 53 4.58 17.58 1.24
CA ARG A 53 5.31 17.09 0.06
C ARG A 53 4.36 16.61 -1.04
N PHE A 54 3.32 15.87 -0.68
CA PHE A 54 2.29 15.43 -1.64
C PHE A 54 1.62 16.62 -2.33
N ILE A 55 1.19 17.62 -1.56
CA ILE A 55 0.51 18.79 -2.12
C ILE A 55 1.46 19.60 -3.03
N GLU A 56 2.73 19.73 -2.66
CA GLU A 56 3.74 20.38 -3.49
C GLU A 56 3.93 19.68 -4.84
N ILE A 57 4.08 18.35 -4.84
CA ILE A 57 4.25 17.56 -6.06
C ILE A 57 3.02 17.73 -6.97
N ILE A 58 1.82 17.50 -6.44
CA ILE A 58 0.59 17.60 -7.23
C ILE A 58 0.35 19.03 -7.71
N GLY A 59 0.67 20.04 -6.90
CA GLY A 59 0.52 21.44 -7.26
C GLY A 59 1.43 21.90 -8.40
N ALA A 60 2.55 21.22 -8.62
CA ALA A 60 3.48 21.50 -9.72
C ALA A 60 3.03 20.89 -11.07
N LEU A 61 2.07 19.96 -11.05
CA LEU A 61 1.55 19.32 -12.25
C LEU A 61 0.56 20.23 -13.01
N PRO A 62 0.37 20.00 -14.33
CA PRO A 62 -0.61 20.75 -15.11
C PRO A 62 -2.04 20.52 -14.60
N SER A 63 -2.84 21.58 -14.58
CA SER A 63 -4.25 21.52 -14.17
C SER A 63 -5.15 20.81 -15.19
N SER A 64 -4.72 20.70 -16.45
CA SER A 64 -5.40 19.92 -17.48
C SER A 64 -4.76 18.55 -17.66
N THR A 65 -5.58 17.52 -17.90
CA THR A 65 -5.13 16.15 -18.16
C THR A 65 -4.20 16.08 -19.38
N PRO A 66 -2.97 15.57 -19.23
CA PRO A 66 -2.10 15.26 -20.37
C PRO A 66 -2.68 14.14 -21.24
N ALA A 67 -2.27 14.07 -22.51
CA ALA A 67 -2.72 13.01 -23.42
C ALA A 67 -2.28 11.60 -22.96
N ASP A 68 -1.05 11.51 -22.44
CA ASP A 68 -0.53 10.31 -21.77
C ASP A 68 -0.33 10.65 -20.29
N ALA A 69 -1.41 10.48 -19.51
CA ALA A 69 -1.44 10.91 -18.12
C ALA A 69 -0.45 10.14 -17.24
N LEU A 70 -0.45 8.80 -17.32
CA LEU A 70 0.46 7.97 -16.54
C LEU A 70 1.92 8.15 -16.97
N GLY A 71 2.19 8.18 -18.29
CA GLY A 71 3.54 8.44 -18.78
C GLY A 71 4.07 9.82 -18.40
N SER A 72 3.19 10.83 -18.27
CA SER A 72 3.57 12.15 -17.76
C SER A 72 3.99 12.13 -16.29
N LEU A 73 3.41 11.24 -15.47
CA LEU A 73 3.82 11.05 -14.08
C LEU A 73 5.15 10.30 -13.99
N GLU A 74 5.29 9.18 -14.70
CA GLU A 74 6.49 8.34 -14.67
C GLU A 74 7.74 9.06 -15.20
N SER A 75 7.60 9.88 -16.23
CA SER A 75 8.72 10.61 -16.83
C SER A 75 8.94 12.01 -16.25
N GLY A 76 7.91 12.60 -15.66
CA GLY A 76 7.92 13.98 -15.17
C GLY A 76 8.31 14.13 -13.70
N LEU A 77 8.25 13.04 -12.91
CA LEU A 77 8.55 13.05 -11.49
C LEU A 77 9.83 12.25 -11.17
N PRO A 78 10.63 12.69 -10.18
CA PRO A 78 11.61 11.81 -9.54
C PRO A 78 10.95 10.52 -9.03
N ALA A 79 11.70 9.41 -9.01
CA ALA A 79 11.16 8.10 -8.64
C ALA A 79 10.56 8.11 -7.23
N GLU A 80 11.21 8.76 -6.28
CA GLU A 80 10.74 8.89 -4.90
C GLU A 80 9.43 9.70 -4.77
N ASP A 81 9.23 10.69 -5.65
CA ASP A 81 8.01 11.52 -5.64
C ASP A 81 6.86 10.76 -6.30
N PHE A 82 7.12 10.03 -7.38
CA PHE A 82 6.15 9.15 -7.99
C PHE A 82 5.68 8.06 -7.02
N ASP A 83 6.62 7.41 -6.33
CA ASP A 83 6.32 6.37 -5.34
C ASP A 83 5.45 6.94 -4.20
N LEU A 84 5.79 8.12 -3.67
CA LEU A 84 5.00 8.78 -2.63
C LEU A 84 3.57 9.04 -3.11
N VAL A 85 3.41 9.61 -4.30
CA VAL A 85 2.08 9.95 -4.87
C VAL A 85 1.26 8.69 -5.12
N ALA A 86 1.84 7.70 -5.81
CA ALA A 86 1.16 6.46 -6.16
C ALA A 86 0.76 5.69 -4.90
N HIS A 87 1.64 5.61 -3.91
CA HIS A 87 1.37 4.88 -2.67
C HIS A 87 0.28 5.54 -1.83
N LEU A 88 0.25 6.87 -1.71
CA LEU A 88 -0.82 7.56 -0.99
C LEU A 88 -2.18 7.41 -1.68
N ILE A 89 -2.22 7.51 -3.02
CA ILE A 89 -3.46 7.34 -3.80
C ILE A 89 -3.96 5.88 -3.67
N ALA A 90 -3.09 4.89 -3.85
CA ALA A 90 -3.43 3.48 -3.69
C ALA A 90 -3.87 3.14 -2.27
N GLY A 91 -3.13 3.61 -1.27
CA GLY A 91 -3.48 3.44 0.14
C GLY A 91 -4.87 4.01 0.44
N ALA A 92 -5.15 5.23 -0.02
CA ALA A 92 -6.47 5.85 0.14
C ALA A 92 -7.58 5.09 -0.60
N TYR A 93 -7.35 4.61 -1.83
CA TYR A 93 -8.32 3.83 -2.59
C TYR A 93 -8.75 2.55 -1.87
N TYR A 94 -7.80 1.82 -1.27
CA TYR A 94 -8.08 0.62 -0.49
C TYR A 94 -8.66 0.90 0.91
N LEU A 95 -8.87 2.16 1.30
CA LEU A 95 -9.72 2.48 2.46
C LEU A 95 -11.22 2.42 2.11
N ASN A 96 -11.58 2.37 0.82
CA ASN A 96 -12.98 2.27 0.40
C ASN A 96 -13.55 0.87 0.73
N PRO A 97 -14.63 0.78 1.53
CA PRO A 97 -15.22 -0.51 1.91
C PRO A 97 -15.81 -1.29 0.73
N ASP A 98 -16.37 -0.61 -0.27
CA ASP A 98 -16.94 -1.24 -1.46
C ASP A 98 -15.84 -1.83 -2.36
N VAL A 99 -14.70 -1.13 -2.47
CA VAL A 99 -13.50 -1.67 -3.14
C VAL A 99 -13.00 -2.92 -2.40
N ASN A 100 -12.85 -2.85 -1.08
CA ASN A 100 -12.41 -4.00 -0.29
C ASN A 100 -13.37 -5.20 -0.40
N ALA A 101 -14.68 -4.94 -0.40
CA ALA A 101 -15.69 -5.97 -0.61
C ALA A 101 -15.57 -6.65 -1.98
N LYS A 102 -15.32 -5.89 -3.06
CA LYS A 102 -15.08 -6.44 -4.41
C LYS A 102 -13.81 -7.31 -4.46
N LEU A 103 -12.79 -6.96 -3.68
CA LEU A 103 -11.55 -7.74 -3.55
C LEU A 103 -11.70 -8.96 -2.64
N GLY A 104 -12.85 -9.13 -1.98
CA GLY A 104 -13.06 -10.18 -0.99
C GLY A 104 -12.28 -9.96 0.31
N TYR A 105 -11.72 -8.77 0.53
CA TYR A 105 -11.00 -8.43 1.76
C TYR A 105 -11.99 -8.05 2.86
N GLN A 106 -12.20 -8.96 3.82
CA GLN A 106 -13.10 -8.75 4.96
C GLN A 106 -12.49 -7.88 6.08
N GLY A 107 -11.25 -7.42 5.90
CA GLY A 107 -10.48 -6.74 6.94
C GLY A 107 -9.75 -7.70 7.87
N GLN A 108 -9.24 -7.15 8.97
CA GLN A 108 -8.63 -7.95 10.03
C GLN A 108 -9.73 -8.57 10.89
N GLU A 109 -10.01 -9.85 10.68
CA GLU A 109 -10.92 -10.62 11.53
C GLU A 109 -10.13 -11.31 12.64
N ALA A 110 -10.67 -11.25 13.87
CA ALA A 110 -10.16 -12.06 14.97
C ALA A 110 -10.51 -13.53 14.69
N MET A 111 -9.57 -14.26 14.09
CA MET A 111 -9.71 -15.70 13.93
C MET A 111 -9.54 -16.37 15.30
N SER A 112 -10.64 -16.84 15.86
CA SER A 112 -10.65 -17.73 17.02
C SER A 112 -10.03 -19.06 16.60
N TYR A 113 -8.74 -19.22 16.85
CA TYR A 113 -8.05 -20.50 16.74
C TYR A 113 -7.84 -21.05 18.15
N ASP A 114 -8.26 -22.29 18.39
CA ASP A 114 -7.89 -23.05 19.58
C ASP A 114 -6.68 -23.92 19.20
N PRO A 115 -5.44 -23.46 19.46
CA PRO A 115 -4.24 -24.21 19.12
C PRO A 115 -4.17 -25.55 19.82
N ASP A 116 -3.98 -26.61 19.03
CA ASP A 116 -3.54 -27.90 19.56
C ASP A 116 -2.08 -27.80 19.99
N TYR A 117 -1.88 -27.44 21.26
CA TYR A 117 -0.54 -27.31 21.84
C TYR A 117 0.21 -28.63 21.91
N ASP A 118 -0.48 -29.77 21.94
CA ASP A 118 0.18 -31.08 21.96
C ASP A 118 0.80 -31.37 20.59
N GLU A 119 0.08 -31.14 19.49
CA GLU A 119 0.62 -31.25 18.13
C GLU A 119 1.80 -30.27 17.92
N ILE A 120 1.63 -29.02 18.33
CA ILE A 120 2.68 -27.99 18.21
C ILE A 120 3.93 -28.39 18.98
N ASN A 121 3.78 -28.89 20.21
CA ASN A 121 4.90 -29.35 21.03
C ASN A 121 5.58 -30.55 20.41
N GLU A 122 4.84 -31.54 19.89
CA GLU A 122 5.43 -32.71 19.23
C GLU A 122 6.27 -32.31 17.99
N VAL A 123 5.80 -31.33 17.20
CA VAL A 123 6.56 -30.79 16.07
C VAL A 123 7.80 -30.04 16.57
N ALA A 124 7.66 -29.19 17.59
CA ALA A 124 8.76 -28.43 18.16
C ALA A 124 9.84 -29.34 18.76
N GLU A 125 9.46 -30.36 19.53
CA GLU A 125 10.36 -31.34 20.13
C GLU A 125 11.16 -32.10 19.08
N ARG A 126 10.53 -32.50 17.96
CA ARG A 126 11.24 -33.12 16.83
C ARG A 126 12.30 -32.20 16.22
N ILE A 127 11.99 -30.91 16.08
CA ILE A 127 12.94 -29.92 15.55
C ILE A 127 14.09 -29.68 16.54
N ILE A 128 13.79 -29.57 17.83
CA ILE A 128 14.77 -29.41 18.90
C ILE A 128 15.70 -30.64 18.97
N ALA A 129 15.14 -31.84 18.99
CA ALA A 129 15.89 -33.09 19.05
C ALA A 129 16.79 -33.32 17.82
N ARG A 130 16.36 -32.87 16.63
CA ARG A 130 17.18 -32.90 15.42
C ARG A 130 18.42 -31.99 15.53
N GLY A 131 18.31 -30.91 16.31
CA GLY A 131 19.34 -29.89 16.44
C GLY A 131 19.41 -28.91 15.24
N PRO A 132 20.34 -27.96 15.28
CA PRO A 132 20.48 -26.93 14.26
C PRO A 132 20.84 -27.51 12.89
N VAL A 133 20.06 -27.14 11.86
CA VAL A 133 20.36 -27.47 10.45
C VAL A 133 20.39 -26.23 9.55
N TYR A 134 20.12 -25.06 10.12
CA TYR A 134 20.10 -23.80 9.39
C TYR A 134 21.51 -23.27 9.16
N ILE A 135 21.65 -22.47 8.11
CA ILE A 135 22.87 -21.72 7.81
C ILE A 135 22.75 -20.37 8.50
N ASP A 136 23.77 -20.01 9.28
CA ASP A 136 23.86 -18.69 9.87
C ASP A 136 24.04 -17.64 8.75
N PRO A 137 23.10 -16.68 8.60
CA PRO A 137 23.15 -15.70 7.52
C PRO A 137 24.33 -14.73 7.63
N LEU A 138 24.98 -14.61 8.79
CA LEU A 138 26.15 -13.74 8.98
C LEU A 138 27.46 -14.44 8.62
N THR A 139 27.54 -15.75 8.84
CA THR A 139 28.79 -16.52 8.66
C THR A 139 28.75 -17.47 7.47
N GLY A 140 27.57 -17.76 6.91
CA GLY A 140 27.39 -18.72 5.82
C GLY A 140 27.68 -20.17 6.20
N GLN A 141 27.89 -20.45 7.49
CA GLN A 141 28.18 -21.79 8.00
C GLN A 141 26.95 -22.42 8.63
N ARG A 142 26.89 -23.76 8.63
CA ARG A 142 25.84 -24.47 9.39
C ARG A 142 26.03 -24.20 10.87
N ALA A 143 24.94 -23.84 11.54
CA ALA A 143 24.95 -23.71 13.00
C ALA A 143 25.33 -25.06 13.63
N LEU A 144 26.29 -25.04 14.55
CA LEU A 144 26.68 -26.23 15.32
C LEU A 144 25.70 -26.41 16.48
N ALA A 145 25.34 -27.67 16.79
CA ALA A 145 24.58 -27.98 17.99
C ALA A 145 25.36 -27.51 19.22
N GLN A 146 24.78 -26.60 20.02
CA GLN A 146 25.35 -26.25 21.32
C GLN A 146 25.20 -27.47 22.23
N GLN A 147 26.32 -28.10 22.59
CA GLN A 147 26.36 -29.16 23.59
C GLN A 147 26.04 -28.52 24.95
N THR A 148 24.93 -28.91 25.57
CA THR A 148 24.61 -28.58 26.97
C THR A 148 24.95 -29.79 27.84
#